data_AF-A0A974ZP04-F1
#
_entry.id   AF-A0A974ZP04-F1
#
_cell.length_a   1.000
_cell.length_b   1.000
_cell.length_c   1.000
_cell.angle_alpha   90.00
_cell.angle_beta   90.00
_cell.angle_gamma   90.00
#
_symmetry.space_group_name_H-M   'P 1'
#
loop_
_entity.id
_entity.type
_entity.pdbx_description
1 polymer ?
#
loop_
_entity_poly.entity_id
_entity_poly.type
_entity_poly.pdbx_seq_one_letter_code
_entity_poly.pdbx_strand_id
1 'polypeptide(L)' 'MSVLNSLSAREFDIFCLLARGYTTREVAEELRLGLKTVSTYATLIKGKLAVNTSAEMVRLAYQIGLIKH' A
#
# COMPACT_ATOMS: atom_id res chain seq x y z
N MET A 1 -2.29 -17.99 -3.91
CA MET A 1 -1.54 -17.16 -4.86
C MET A 1 -1.66 -15.72 -4.39
N SER A 2 -0.58 -15.16 -3.86
CA SER A 2 -0.63 -13.87 -3.17
C SER A 2 -0.60 -12.73 -4.17
N VAL A 3 -1.64 -11.89 -4.17
CA VAL A 3 -1.76 -10.65 -4.98
C VAL A 3 -0.55 -9.72 -4.75
N LEU A 4 0.11 -9.87 -3.60
CA LEU A 4 1.35 -9.20 -3.22
C LEU A 4 2.54 -9.51 -4.13
N ASN A 5 2.59 -10.69 -4.77
CA ASN A 5 3.71 -11.04 -5.66
C ASN A 5 3.73 -10.19 -6.94
N SER A 6 2.64 -9.51 -7.29
CA SER A 6 2.60 -8.56 -8.41
C SER A 6 3.09 -7.16 -8.04
N LEU A 7 3.37 -6.91 -6.76
CA LEU A 7 3.95 -5.67 -6.28
C LEU A 7 5.47 -5.80 -6.28
N SER A 8 6.14 -4.78 -6.82
CA SER A 8 7.58 -4.63 -6.63
C SER A 8 7.86 -4.27 -5.16
N ALA A 9 9.10 -4.47 -4.69
CA ALA A 9 9.47 -4.20 -3.29
C ALA A 9 9.03 -2.79 -2.82
N ARG A 10 9.21 -1.77 -3.66
CA ARG A 10 8.77 -0.40 -3.37
C ARG A 10 7.26 -0.24 -3.27
N GLU A 11 6.51 -0.91 -4.13
CA GLU A 11 5.04 -0.88 -4.09
C GLU A 11 4.53 -1.59 -2.83
N PHE A 12 5.22 -2.66 -2.42
CA PHE A 12 4.94 -3.39 -1.20
C PHE A 12 5.22 -2.56 0.05
N ASP A 13 6.34 -1.83 0.10
CA ASP A 13 6.64 -0.89 1.20
C ASP A 13 5.56 0.19 1.34
N ILE A 14 5.18 0.81 0.23
CA ILE A 14 4.08 1.81 0.20
C ILE A 14 2.77 1.19 0.71
N PHE A 15 2.43 0.00 0.23
CA PHE A 15 1.23 -0.72 0.66
C PHE A 15 1.28 -1.05 2.16
N CYS A 16 2.42 -1.51 2.68
CA CYS A 16 2.60 -1.88 4.08
C CYS A 16 2.40 -0.68 5.01
N LEU A 17 2.97 0.47 4.66
CA LEU A 17 2.80 1.71 5.41
C LEU A 17 1.35 2.20 5.35
N LEU A 18 0.74 2.25 4.17
CA LEU A 18 -0.67 2.62 4.02
C LEU A 18 -1.60 1.69 4.83
N ALA A 19 -1.32 0.39 4.81
CA ALA A 19 -2.08 -0.60 5.54
C ALA A 19 -1.91 -0.50 7.07
N ARG A 20 -0.77 0.00 7.55
CA ARG A 20 -0.56 0.34 8.96
C ARG A 20 -1.34 1.58 9.42
N GLY A 21 -1.98 2.29 8.49
CA GLY A 21 -2.74 3.51 8.77
C GLY A 21 -1.96 4.80 8.51
N TYR A 22 -0.77 4.72 7.93
CA TYR A 22 -0.01 5.91 7.53
C TYR A 22 -0.72 6.60 6.36
N THR A 23 -0.68 7.92 6.35
CA THR A 23 -1.15 8.72 5.22
C THR A 23 -0.15 8.67 4.07
N THR A 24 -0.61 8.90 2.84
CA THR A 24 0.26 9.01 1.64
C THR A 24 1.37 10.04 1.80
N ARG A 25 1.19 11.02 2.69
CA ARG A 25 2.19 12.02 3.04
C ARG A 25 3.29 11.47 3.92
N GLU A 26 2.93 10.78 5.00
CA GLU A 26 3.90 10.12 5.88
C GLU A 26 4.66 9.02 5.13
N VAL A 27 3.97 8.23 4.30
CA VAL A 27 4.62 7.23 3.43
C VAL A 27 5.64 7.86 2.48
N ALA A 28 5.32 9.04 1.95
CA ALA A 28 6.22 9.80 1.08
C ALA A 28 7.46 10.28 1.85
N GLU A 29 7.30 10.75 3.08
CA GLU A 29 8.42 11.17 3.93
C GLU A 29 9.28 9.98 4.38
N GLU A 30 8.66 8.88 4.81
CA GLU A 30 9.33 7.66 5.28
C GLU A 30 10.17 7.02 4.18
N LEU A 31 9.62 6.92 2.96
CA LEU A 31 10.31 6.34 1.80
C LEU A 31 11.17 7.36 1.04
N ARG A 32 11.20 8.63 1.48
CA ARG A 32 11.81 9.76 0.76
C ARG A 32 11.37 9.84 -0.72
N LEU A 33 10.09 9.56 -0.96
CA LEU A 33 9.45 9.64 -2.27
C LEU A 33 8.63 10.93 -2.37
N GLY A 34 8.36 11.38 -3.60
CA GLY A 34 7.44 12.50 -3.79
C GLY A 34 6.00 12.09 -3.44
N LEU A 35 5.25 12.98 -2.79
CA LEU A 35 3.80 12.83 -2.56
C LEU A 35 3.03 12.45 -3.83
N LYS A 36 3.40 13.06 -4.97
CA LYS A 36 2.87 12.73 -6.31
C LYS A 36 3.18 11.28 -6.68
N THR A 37 4.43 10.87 -6.48
CA THR A 37 4.92 9.53 -6.77
C THR A 37 4.17 8.49 -5.94
N VAL A 38 4.04 8.70 -4.63
CA VAL A 38 3.27 7.80 -3.74
C VAL A 38 1.80 7.76 -4.15
N SER A 39 1.19 8.89 -4.53
CA SER A 39 -0.20 8.91 -5.02
C SER A 39 -0.37 8.10 -6.31
N THR A 40 0.56 8.22 -7.26
CA THR A 40 0.55 7.41 -8.49
C THR A 40 0.70 5.93 -8.18
N TYR A 41 1.68 5.56 -7.33
CA TYR A 41 1.86 4.19 -6.90
C TYR A 41 0.64 3.66 -6.17
N ALA A 42 0.05 4.42 -5.24
CA ALA A 42 -1.15 4.02 -4.51
C ALA A 42 -2.30 3.70 -5.47
N THR A 43 -2.50 4.47 -6.54
CA THR A 43 -3.51 4.18 -7.58
C THR A 43 -3.18 2.92 -8.38
N LEU A 44 -1.90 2.70 -8.74
CA LEU A 44 -1.47 1.49 -9.45
C LEU A 44 -1.64 0.23 -8.57
N ILE A 45 -1.23 0.32 -7.32
CA ILE A 45 -1.37 -0.70 -6.28
C ILE A 45 -2.85 -1.03 -6.10
N LYS A 46 -3.70 -0.01 -5.92
CA LYS A 46 -5.16 -0.15 -5.86
C LYS A 46 -5.74 -0.89 -7.06
N GLY A 47 -5.32 -0.53 -8.28
CA GLY A 47 -5.72 -1.21 -9.50
C GLY A 47 -5.29 -2.69 -9.54
N LYS A 48 -4.05 -2.98 -9.14
CA LYS A 48 -3.52 -4.36 -9.08
C LYS A 48 -4.21 -5.22 -8.03
N LEU A 49 -4.56 -4.64 -6.89
CA LEU A 49 -5.19 -5.31 -5.76
C LEU A 49 -6.73 -5.28 -5.82
N ALA A 50 -7.29 -4.62 -6.82
CA ALA A 50 -8.72 -4.38 -6.98
C ALA A 50 -9.38 -3.72 -5.75
N VAL A 51 -8.65 -2.84 -5.06
CA VAL A 51 -9.13 -2.10 -3.86
C VAL A 51 -9.35 -0.63 -4.20
N ASN A 52 -10.47 -0.06 -3.75
CA ASN A 52 -10.81 1.34 -4.07
C ASN A 52 -10.51 2.29 -2.91
N THR A 53 -10.65 1.81 -1.68
CA THR A 53 -10.53 2.61 -0.46
C THR A 53 -9.34 2.21 0.40
N SER A 54 -8.83 3.16 1.19
CA SER A 54 -7.81 2.89 2.21
C SER A 54 -8.28 1.82 3.21
N ALA A 55 -9.58 1.80 3.54
CA ALA A 55 -10.17 0.77 4.38
C ALA A 55 -10.10 -0.63 3.77
N GLU A 56 -10.35 -0.77 2.47
CA GLU A 56 -10.15 -2.06 1.76
C GLU A 56 -8.68 -2.45 1.73
N MET A 57 -7.77 -1.49 1.58
CA MET A 57 -6.33 -1.74 1.60
C MET A 57 -5.88 -2.31 2.97
N VAL A 58 -6.35 -1.71 4.07
CA VAL A 58 -6.11 -2.19 5.44
C VAL A 58 -6.73 -3.58 5.65
N ARG A 59 -7.99 -3.77 5.22
CA ARG A 59 -8.68 -5.06 5.32
C ARG A 59 -7.94 -6.15 4.55
N LEU A 60 -7.47 -5.82 3.36
CA LEU A 60 -6.72 -6.74 2.53
C LEU A 60 -5.40 -7.08 3.23
N ALA A 61 -4.63 -6.11 3.71
CA ALA A 61 -3.41 -6.34 4.49
C ALA A 61 -3.61 -7.26 5.71
N TYR A 62 -4.76 -7.15 6.37
CA TYR A 62 -5.19 -8.08 7.41
C TYR A 62 -5.47 -9.50 6.86
N GLN A 63 -6.20 -9.61 5.74
CA GLN A 63 -6.52 -10.89 5.10
C GLN A 63 -5.29 -11.67 4.62
N ILE A 64 -4.28 -10.98 4.07
CA ILE A 64 -3.00 -11.58 3.66
C ILE A 64 -2.05 -11.83 4.84
N GLY A 65 -2.41 -11.43 6.06
CA GLY A 65 -1.59 -11.61 7.25
C GLY A 65 -0.33 -10.74 7.28
N LEU A 66 -0.32 -9.64 6.50
CA LEU A 66 0.80 -8.69 6.47
C LEU A 66 0.91 -7.90 7.77
N ILE A 67 -0.25 -7.64 8.39
CA ILE A 67 -0.38 -6.96 9.65
C ILE A 67 -1.07 -7.93 10.59
N LYS A 68 -0.34 -8.36 11.62
CA LYS A 68 -0.89 -9.11 12.75
C LYS A 68 -0.94 -8.16 13.93
N HIS A 69 -2.10 -8.11 14.58
CA HIS A 69 -2.23 -7.54 15.92
C HIS A 69 -1.45 -8.41 16.92
#